data_AF-W6JWY6-F1
#
_entry.id   AF-W6JWY6-F1
#
_cell.length_a   1.000
_cell.length_b   1.000
_cell.length_c   1.000
_cell.angle_alpha   90.00
_cell.angle_beta   90.00
_cell.angle_gamma   90.00
#
_symmetry.space_group_name_H-M   'P 1'
#
loop_
_entity.id
_entity.type
_entity.pdbx_description
1 polymer ?
#
loop_
_entity_poly.entity_id
_entity_poly.type
_entity_poly.pdbx_seq_one_letter_code
_entity_poly.pdbx_strand_id
1 'polypeptide(L)'
;MLRDGDLVARTDLLGFHAHWITPEVEPRRYDTFFFTALCPPGQHADDQTPEAESAEWVDPAAMLRDERPALMPPTIVCLEDVAAATSAAGLVRMRRDVQVIQPVPVRHGDGWAMRMQVRP
;
A
#
# COMPACT_ATOMS: atom_id res chain seq x y z
N MET A 1 20.89 13.73 -5.48
CA MET A 1 19.63 12.95 -5.64
C MET A 1 19.32 12.83 -7.13
N LEU A 2 19.01 11.62 -7.66
CA LEU A 2 18.81 11.20 -9.07
C LEU A 2 19.28 12.16 -10.20
N ARG A 3 18.68 13.36 -10.30
CA ARG A 3 19.08 14.43 -11.24
C ARG A 3 20.57 14.78 -11.18
N ASP A 4 21.14 14.86 -9.98
CA ASP A 4 22.57 15.19 -9.82
C ASP A 4 23.51 14.11 -10.39
N GLY A 5 22.98 12.90 -10.60
CA GLY A 5 23.70 11.77 -11.20
C GLY A 5 23.28 11.46 -12.64
N ASP A 6 22.53 12.34 -13.31
CA ASP A 6 21.96 12.10 -14.64
C ASP A 6 21.10 10.82 -14.72
N LEU A 7 20.39 10.52 -13.62
CA LEU A 7 19.51 9.37 -13.50
C LEU A 7 18.05 9.79 -13.54
N VAL A 8 17.22 8.90 -14.10
CA VAL A 8 15.76 9.05 -14.15
C VAL A 8 15.06 7.89 -13.43
N ALA A 9 13.88 8.17 -12.88
CA ALA A 9 13.03 7.13 -12.29
C ALA A 9 12.41 6.27 -13.41
N ARG A 10 12.59 4.95 -13.31
CA ARG A 10 12.00 3.97 -14.23
C ARG A 10 10.56 3.66 -13.85
N THR A 11 9.67 4.63 -14.07
CA THR A 11 8.23 4.51 -13.77
C THR A 11 7.54 3.42 -14.58
N ASP A 12 8.12 3.02 -15.72
CA ASP A 12 7.67 1.89 -16.53
C ASP A 12 7.79 0.53 -15.83
N LEU A 13 8.59 0.45 -14.75
CA LEU A 13 8.74 -0.74 -13.93
C LEU A 13 7.76 -0.78 -12.74
N LEU A 14 6.93 0.25 -12.57
CA LEU A 14 5.93 0.31 -11.51
C LEU A 14 4.58 -0.20 -12.02
N GLY A 15 3.94 -1.07 -11.23
CA GLY A 15 2.53 -1.41 -11.37
C GLY A 15 1.69 -0.47 -10.51
N PHE A 16 0.74 0.26 -11.10
CA PHE A 16 -0.25 1.03 -10.33
C PHE A 16 -1.23 0.07 -9.67
N HIS A 17 -1.31 0.12 -8.34
CA HIS A 17 -1.93 -0.96 -7.56
C HIS A 17 -3.21 -0.53 -6.85
N ALA A 18 -3.18 0.60 -6.15
CA ALA A 18 -4.35 1.10 -5.42
C ALA A 18 -4.35 2.63 -5.33
N HIS A 19 -5.53 3.20 -5.13
CA HIS A 19 -5.73 4.64 -5.01
C HIS A 19 -6.72 4.91 -3.89
N TRP A 20 -6.25 5.56 -2.82
CA TRP A 20 -7.03 5.81 -1.62
C TRP A 20 -7.07 7.28 -1.28
N ILE A 21 -8.27 7.80 -1.07
CA ILE A 21 -8.50 9.15 -0.57
C ILE A 21 -8.98 9.05 0.88
N THR A 22 -8.31 9.77 1.79
CA THR A 22 -8.74 9.82 3.18
C THR A 22 -10.16 10.39 3.30
N PRO A 23 -11.04 9.82 4.16
CA PRO A 23 -12.41 10.28 4.33
C PRO A 23 -12.52 11.77 4.63
N GLU A 24 -13.63 12.41 4.24
CA GLU A 24 -13.85 13.84 4.44
C GLU A 24 -13.99 14.24 5.92
N VAL A 25 -14.38 13.29 6.77
CA VAL A 25 -14.53 13.51 8.21
C VAL A 25 -13.18 13.64 8.93
N GLU A 26 -12.10 13.16 8.31
CA GLU A 26 -10.76 13.23 8.90
C GLU A 26 -10.17 14.63 8.75
N PRO A 27 -9.57 15.19 9.82
CA PRO A 27 -9.01 16.55 9.78
C PRO A 27 -7.78 16.67 8.88
N ARG A 28 -7.07 15.56 8.64
CA ARG A 28 -5.93 15.47 7.72
C ARG A 28 -6.29 14.49 6.62
N ARG A 29 -6.17 14.95 5.37
CA ARG A 29 -6.58 14.18 4.20
C ARG A 29 -5.45 14.06 3.21
N TYR A 30 -5.33 12.87 2.64
CA TYR A 30 -4.35 12.53 1.63
C TYR A 30 -5.05 11.89 0.44
N ASP A 31 -4.48 12.15 -0.73
CA ASP A 31 -4.80 11.49 -1.97
C ASP A 31 -3.61 10.57 -2.32
N THR A 32 -3.71 9.31 -1.90
CA THR A 32 -2.57 8.38 -1.82
C THR A 32 -2.61 7.34 -2.92
N PHE A 33 -1.53 7.26 -3.68
CA PHE A 33 -1.33 6.30 -4.76
C PHE A 33 -0.35 5.22 -4.31
N PHE A 34 -0.75 3.95 -4.46
CA PHE A 34 0.08 2.80 -4.13
C PHE A 34 0.59 2.14 -5.41
N PHE A 35 1.87 1.77 -5.38
CA PHE A 35 2.55 1.13 -6.50
C PHE A 35 3.24 -0.15 -6.04
N THR A 36 3.33 -1.12 -6.93
CA THR A 36 4.13 -2.33 -6.75
C THR A 36 5.34 -2.31 -7.67
N ALA A 37 6.46 -2.85 -7.21
CA ALA A 37 7.67 -3.02 -8.00
C ALA A 37 8.33 -4.37 -7.67
N LEU A 38 9.06 -4.93 -8.64
CA LEU A 38 9.94 -6.05 -8.36
C LEU A 38 11.22 -5.54 -7.70
N CYS A 39 11.57 -6.14 -6.57
CA CYS A 39 12.81 -5.84 -5.88
C CYS A 39 13.97 -6.59 -6.56
N PRO A 40 15.00 -5.89 -7.08
CA PRO A 40 16.20 -6.55 -7.60
C PRO A 40 16.89 -7.39 -6.52
N PRO A 41 17.64 -8.45 -6.90
CA PRO A 41 18.42 -9.20 -5.93
C PRO A 41 19.48 -8.32 -5.26
N GLY A 42 19.77 -8.60 -3.98
CA GLY A 42 20.78 -7.90 -3.19
C GLY A 42 20.33 -6.57 -2.57
N GLN A 43 19.05 -6.23 -2.64
CA GLN A 43 18.50 -5.07 -1.94
C GLN A 43 18.26 -5.40 -0.46
N HIS A 44 18.68 -4.48 0.41
CA HIS A 44 18.43 -4.53 1.84
C HIS A 44 17.40 -3.45 2.18
N ALA A 45 16.43 -3.79 3.01
CA ALA A 45 15.56 -2.77 3.60
C ALA A 45 16.40 -2.07 4.67
N ASP A 46 16.89 -0.87 4.37
CA ASP A 46 17.60 -0.03 5.33
C ASP A 46 16.65 1.02 5.90
N ASP A 47 16.83 1.30 7.19
CA ASP A 47 16.09 2.26 7.98
C ASP A 47 16.90 3.55 8.17
N GLN A 48 17.77 3.89 7.20
CA GLN A 48 18.72 5.01 7.31
C GLN A 48 18.02 6.37 7.08
N THR A 49 16.92 6.59 7.79
CA THR A 49 16.11 7.79 7.78
C THR A 49 15.61 8.07 9.21
N PRO A 50 15.51 9.35 9.63
CA PRO A 50 14.88 9.69 10.90
C PRO A 50 13.35 9.49 10.91
N GLU A 51 12.74 9.16 9.77
CA GLU A 51 11.28 9.05 9.62
C GLU A 51 10.73 7.66 9.95
N ALA A 52 11.59 6.64 10.04
CA ALA A 52 11.22 5.26 10.34
C ALA A 52 12.01 4.73 11.54
N GLU A 53 11.36 3.93 12.38
CA GLU A 53 12.01 3.24 13.51
C GLU A 53 12.72 1.95 13.05
N SER A 54 12.17 1.27 12.04
CA SER A 54 12.75 0.08 11.44
C SER A 54 12.25 -0.14 10.01
N ALA A 55 12.99 -0.93 9.23
CA ALA A 55 12.62 -1.34 7.88
C ALA A 55 13.04 -2.80 7.66
N GLU A 56 12.09 -3.66 7.25
CA GLU A 56 12.34 -5.09 7.09
C GLU A 56 11.59 -5.67 5.89
N TRP A 57 12.15 -6.71 5.29
CA TRP A 57 11.43 -7.57 4.35
C TRP A 57 10.62 -8.60 5.12
N VAL A 58 9.29 -8.55 4.98
CA VAL A 58 8.37 -9.39 5.76
C VAL A 58 7.53 -10.30 4.87
N ASP A 59 7.09 -11.42 5.43
CA ASP A 59 6.01 -12.21 4.83
C ASP A 59 4.67 -11.46 5.06
N PRO A 60 3.93 -11.09 4.00
CA PRO A 60 2.72 -10.29 4.14
C PRO A 60 1.60 -11.05 4.88
N ALA A 61 1.49 -12.36 4.71
CA ALA A 61 0.49 -13.17 5.40
C ALA A 61 0.83 -13.31 6.89
N ALA A 62 2.12 -13.37 7.24
CA ALA A 62 2.55 -13.32 8.64
C ALA A 62 2.26 -11.96 9.26
N MET A 63 2.53 -10.87 8.55
CA MET A 63 2.25 -9.51 9.01
C MET A 63 0.76 -9.27 9.31
N LEU A 64 -0.12 -9.78 8.44
CA LEU A 64 -1.58 -9.68 8.63
C LEU A 64 -2.11 -10.46 9.86
N ARG A 65 -1.35 -11.44 10.36
CA ARG A 65 -1.69 -12.19 11.58
C ARG A 65 -1.11 -11.57 12.84
N ASP A 66 -0.18 -10.63 12.72
CA ASP A 66 0.44 -9.98 13.86
C ASP A 66 -0.48 -8.86 14.37
N GLU A 67 -0.82 -8.92 15.66
CA GLU A 67 -1.65 -7.91 16.32
C GLU A 67 -0.84 -6.66 16.73
N ARG A 68 0.49 -6.69 16.60
CA ARG A 68 1.38 -5.63 17.12
C ARG A 68 1.36 -4.33 16.32
N PRO A 69 1.42 -4.30 14.97
CA PRO A 69 1.37 -3.03 14.26
C PRO A 69 -0.08 -2.58 14.06
N ALA A 70 -0.39 -1.36 14.51
CA ALA A 70 -1.65 -0.69 14.16
C ALA A 70 -1.60 -0.27 12.67
N LEU A 71 -1.90 -1.20 11.77
CA LEU A 71 -1.91 -0.96 10.34
C LEU A 71 -3.17 -0.18 9.93
N MET A 72 -2.99 0.83 9.08
CA MET A 72 -4.12 1.51 8.46
C MET A 72 -4.80 0.60 7.43
N PRO A 73 -6.12 0.77 7.19
CA PRO A 73 -6.85 -0.06 6.24
C PRO A 73 -6.25 -0.15 4.82
N PRO A 74 -5.74 0.93 4.20
CA PRO A 74 -5.10 0.82 2.89
C PRO A 74 -3.89 -0.13 2.89
N THR A 75 -3.11 -0.15 3.97
CA THR A 75 -1.96 -1.04 4.13
C THR A 75 -2.40 -2.50 4.28
N ILE A 76 -3.45 -2.75 5.07
CA ILE A 76 -4.01 -4.11 5.24
C ILE A 76 -4.46 -4.67 3.88
N VAL A 77 -5.25 -3.90 3.12
CA VAL A 77 -5.73 -4.34 1.80
C VAL A 77 -4.59 -4.60 0.82
N CYS A 78 -3.56 -3.74 0.80
CA CYS A 78 -2.38 -3.99 -0.04
C CYS A 78 -1.63 -5.26 0.39
N LEU A 79 -1.50 -5.53 1.69
CA LEU A 79 -0.88 -6.77 2.18
C LEU A 79 -1.71 -8.01 1.83
N GLU A 80 -3.04 -7.93 1.91
CA GLU A 80 -3.95 -9.01 1.50
C GLU A 80 -3.78 -9.33 0.01
N ASP A 81 -3.73 -8.30 -0.83
CA ASP A 81 -3.52 -8.42 -2.27
C ASP A 81 -2.15 -9.06 -2.61
N VAL A 82 -1.09 -8.65 -1.89
CA VAL A 82 0.25 -9.23 -2.08
C VAL A 82 0.28 -10.67 -1.59
N ALA A 83 -0.33 -10.98 -0.44
CA ALA A 83 -0.39 -12.33 0.11
C ALA A 83 -1.20 -13.30 -0.76
N ALA A 84 -2.25 -12.80 -1.42
CA ALA A 84 -3.08 -13.60 -2.33
C ALA A 84 -2.45 -13.80 -3.73
N ALA A 85 -1.42 -13.03 -4.09
CA ALA A 85 -0.81 -13.10 -5.40
C ALA A 85 -0.04 -14.41 -5.62
N THR A 86 -0.29 -15.08 -6.76
CA THR A 86 0.43 -16.32 -7.11
C THR A 86 1.91 -16.09 -7.41
N SER A 87 2.31 -14.87 -7.79
CA SER A 87 3.70 -14.48 -7.95
C SER A 87 3.87 -12.96 -7.90
N ALA A 88 5.02 -12.49 -7.40
CA ALA A 88 5.36 -11.06 -7.40
C ALA A 88 5.38 -10.46 -8.82
N ALA A 89 5.94 -11.20 -9.79
CA ALA A 89 5.99 -10.73 -11.18
C ALA A 89 4.59 -10.63 -11.81
N GLY A 90 3.70 -11.57 -11.50
CA GLY A 90 2.31 -11.51 -11.93
C GLY A 90 1.59 -10.29 -11.33
N LEU A 91 1.78 -10.05 -10.03
CA LEU A 91 1.19 -8.89 -9.36
C LEU A 91 1.65 -7.56 -9.99
N VAL A 92 2.95 -7.37 -10.17
CA VAL A 92 3.52 -6.11 -10.69
C VAL A 92 3.14 -5.87 -12.15
N ARG A 93 3.08 -6.92 -12.98
CA ARG A 93 2.76 -6.79 -14.42
C ARG A 93 1.27 -6.66 -14.69
N MET A 94 0.42 -7.09 -13.76
CA MET A 94 -1.01 -7.03 -13.93
C MET A 94 -1.46 -5.56 -13.97
N ARG A 95 -1.97 -5.14 -15.12
CA ARG A 95 -2.63 -3.84 -15.26
C ARG A 95 -4.08 -4.00 -14.81
N ARG A 96 -4.41 -3.42 -13.67
CA ARG A 96 -5.78 -3.37 -13.13
C ARG A 96 -6.41 -2.03 -13.47
N ASP A 97 -7.73 -2.03 -13.60
CA ASP A 97 -8.50 -0.80 -13.52
C ASP A 97 -8.60 -0.40 -12.04
N VAL A 98 -7.71 0.50 -11.61
CA VAL A 98 -7.61 0.90 -10.21
C VAL A 98 -8.69 1.93 -9.92
N GLN A 99 -9.67 1.53 -9.12
CA GLN A 99 -10.72 2.42 -8.65
C GLN A 99 -10.23 3.27 -7.47
N VAL A 100 -10.74 4.50 -7.39
CA VAL A 100 -10.51 5.37 -6.24
C VAL A 100 -11.37 4.89 -5.07
N ILE A 101 -10.73 4.57 -3.96
CA ILE A 101 -11.40 4.19 -2.72
C ILE A 101 -11.38 5.39 -1.76
N GLN A 102 -12.56 5.92 -1.47
CA GLN A 102 -12.76 6.93 -0.44
C GLN A 102 -13.73 6.37 0.61
N PRO A 103 -13.24 5.91 1.77
CA PRO A 103 -14.12 5.36 2.79
C PRO A 103 -15.06 6.45 3.32
N VAL A 104 -16.25 6.03 3.73
CA VAL A 104 -17.25 6.92 4.35
C VAL A 104 -17.72 6.35 5.68
N PRO A 105 -17.87 7.19 6.72
CA PRO A 105 -18.39 6.74 8.00
C PRO A 105 -19.85 6.32 7.85
N VAL A 106 -20.20 5.17 8.42
CA VAL A 106 -21.56 4.65 8.49
C VAL A 106 -21.90 4.16 9.88
N ARG A 107 -23.18 4.27 10.24
CA ARG A 107 -23.71 3.63 11.44
C ARG A 107 -23.66 2.11 11.28
N HIS A 108 -23.12 1.42 12.28
CA HIS A 108 -23.08 -0.04 12.32
C HIS A 108 -23.36 -0.51 13.75
N GLY A 109 -24.54 -1.11 13.97
CA GLY A 109 -25.06 -1.36 15.33
C GLY A 109 -25.15 -0.06 16.12
N ASP A 110 -24.68 -0.10 17.37
CA ASP A 110 -24.60 1.08 18.26
C ASP A 110 -23.36 1.97 17.99
N GLY A 111 -22.49 1.57 17.06
CA GLY A 111 -21.22 2.23 16.74
C GLY A 111 -21.13 2.83 15.34
N TRP A 112 -19.90 3.21 14.98
CA TRP A 112 -19.51 3.68 13.65
C TRP A 112 -18.54 2.70 13.00
N ALA A 113 -18.66 2.54 11.69
CA ALA A 113 -17.73 1.79 10.86
C ALA A 113 -17.35 2.62 9.63
N MET A 114 -16.24 2.28 8.98
CA MET A 114 -15.88 2.83 7.68
C MET A 114 -16.36 1.87 6.59
N ARG A 115 -17.25 2.34 5.72
CA ARG A 115 -17.65 1.59 4.53
C ARG A 115 -16.70 1.91 3.39
N MET A 116 -16.15 0.85 2.79
CA MET A 116 -15.32 0.91 1.59
C MET A 116 -16.11 0.30 0.44
N GLN A 117 -16.09 0.93 -0.72
CA GLN A 117 -16.61 0.30 -1.95
C GLN A 117 -15.45 -0.35 -2.68
N VAL A 118 -15.25 -1.63 -2.43
CA VAL A 118 -14.35 -2.48 -3.22
C VAL A 118 -15.26 -3.34 -4.09
N ARG A 119 -15.16 -3.24 -5.43
CA ARG A 119 -15.90 -4.16 -6.29
C ARG A 119 -15.29 -5.57 -6.15
N PRO A 120 -16.10 -6.64 -6.12
CA PRO A 120 -15.62 -8.01 -6.08
C PRO A 120 -14.88 -8.39 -7.38
#